data_AF-A0A961ENR3-F1
#
_entry.id   AF-A0A961ENR3-F1
#
_cell.length_a   1.000
_cell.length_b   1.000
_cell.length_c   1.000
_cell.angle_alpha   90.00
_cell.angle_beta   90.00
_cell.angle_gamma   90.00
#
_symmetry.space_group_name_H-M   'P 1'
#
loop_
_entity.id
_entity.type
_entity.pdbx_description
1 polymer ?
#
loop_
_entity_poly.entity_id
_entity_poly.type
_entity_poly.pdbx_seq_one_letter_code
_entity_poly.pdbx_strand_id
1 'polypeptide(L)'
;MTTHDWPVIWAGPEWRAEVSAWIGDVLHAKGCRITGPIEQPRIQFWSTQLVVPSDRGRVWLKQNNAGQSFEAALVARLAELAPGRVVEPIAVDHERGLLLSPDQGPTLRGRDGGTAADWTGVLAEFGALQRQLSPYAAEIAATGRPGLRARDTPAYVEQRIDELARLGGGDPRGLSREDAAAATMALPELVDACTELDASGIPDSLQHNDLHDDSAFPSVAGAAEVRRFRRRRVEPPVRRAAHRERVDGASARHDAAGSPGPLSPATPPPPSASPNC
;
A
#
# COMPACT_ATOMS: atom_id res chain seq x y z
N MET A 1 14.48 -24.21 -1.80
CA MET A 1 14.37 -22.81 -2.22
C MET A 1 15.33 -21.99 -1.37
N THR A 2 16.31 -21.34 -1.98
CA THR A 2 17.18 -20.39 -1.28
C THR A 2 16.35 -19.17 -0.88
N THR A 3 16.17 -18.97 0.42
CA THR A 3 15.53 -17.75 0.95
C THR A 3 16.48 -16.60 0.71
N HIS A 4 16.18 -15.77 -0.29
CA HIS A 4 16.94 -14.56 -0.56
C HIS A 4 16.48 -13.46 0.38
N ASP A 5 17.37 -12.98 1.24
CA ASP A 5 17.16 -11.75 1.99
C ASP A 5 17.42 -10.56 1.05
N TRP A 6 16.37 -10.19 0.30
CA TRP A 6 16.43 -9.10 -0.68
C TRP A 6 16.92 -7.78 -0.09
N PRO A 7 16.47 -7.34 1.12
CA PRO A 7 17.04 -6.19 1.78
C PRO A 7 18.57 -6.23 1.94
N VAL A 8 19.13 -7.37 2.35
CA VAL A 8 20.58 -7.53 2.50
C VAL A 8 21.28 -7.45 1.14
N ILE A 9 20.73 -8.11 0.12
CA ILE A 9 21.26 -8.07 -1.25
C ILE A 9 21.27 -6.62 -1.79
N TRP A 10 20.15 -5.90 -1.66
CA TRP A 10 20.00 -4.54 -2.17
C TRP A 10 20.81 -3.49 -1.40
N ALA A 11 21.19 -3.77 -0.15
CA ALA A 11 22.13 -2.95 0.61
C ALA A 11 23.60 -3.26 0.25
N GLY A 12 23.85 -4.38 -0.42
CA GLY A 12 25.19 -4.88 -0.74
C GLY A 12 25.89 -4.06 -1.83
N PRO A 13 27.23 -3.92 -1.75
CA PRO A 13 28.01 -3.16 -2.72
C PRO A 13 28.05 -3.81 -4.11
N GLU A 14 27.97 -5.14 -4.19
CA GLU A 14 27.97 -5.88 -5.46
C GLU A 14 26.74 -5.55 -6.30
N TRP A 15 25.56 -5.69 -5.71
CA TRP A 15 24.30 -5.30 -6.34
C TRP A 15 24.32 -3.81 -6.72
N ARG A 16 24.84 -2.96 -5.84
CA ARG A 16 24.91 -1.52 -6.08
C ARG A 16 25.77 -1.18 -7.29
N ALA A 17 26.91 -1.86 -7.47
CA ALA A 17 27.79 -1.67 -8.61
C ALA A 17 27.13 -2.16 -9.91
N GLU A 18 26.56 -3.37 -9.89
CA GLU A 18 25.88 -3.97 -11.05
C GLU A 18 24.72 -3.10 -11.55
N VAL A 19 23.84 -2.68 -10.65
CA VAL A 19 22.67 -1.88 -11.04
C VAL A 19 23.08 -0.48 -11.51
N SER A 20 24.14 0.10 -10.94
CA SER A 20 24.64 1.41 -11.37
C SER A 20 25.28 1.35 -12.76
N ALA A 21 26.00 0.27 -13.07
CA ALA A 21 26.53 0.02 -14.41
C ALA A 21 25.39 -0.12 -15.43
N TRP A 22 24.38 -0.93 -15.12
CA TRP A 22 23.20 -1.10 -15.99
C TRP A 22 22.45 0.23 -16.22
N ILE A 23 22.25 1.05 -15.18
CA ILE A 23 21.67 2.40 -15.32
C ILE A 23 22.53 3.25 -16.26
N GLY A 24 23.85 3.23 -16.08
CA GLY A 24 24.80 3.97 -16.88
C GLY A 24 24.73 3.61 -18.36
N ASP A 25 24.76 2.31 -18.67
CA ASP A 25 24.69 1.79 -20.04
C ASP A 25 23.36 2.17 -20.72
N VAL A 26 22.25 1.99 -20.02
CA VAL A 26 20.91 2.34 -20.53
C VAL A 26 20.82 3.84 -20.82
N LEU A 27 21.22 4.70 -19.88
CA LEU A 27 21.12 6.14 -20.06
C LEU A 27 22.08 6.64 -21.14
N HIS A 28 23.30 6.09 -21.20
CA HIS A 28 24.26 6.42 -22.24
C HIS A 28 23.72 6.09 -23.64
N ALA A 29 23.14 4.90 -23.82
CA ALA A 29 22.51 4.49 -25.07
C ALA A 29 21.31 5.38 -25.48
N LYS A 30 20.66 6.04 -24.51
CA LYS A 30 19.58 7.02 -24.75
C LYS A 30 20.08 8.47 -24.90
N GLY A 31 21.41 8.68 -24.88
CA GLY A 31 22.03 10.00 -24.98
C GLY A 31 21.81 10.88 -23.75
N CYS A 32 21.62 10.26 -22.58
CA CYS A 32 21.50 10.92 -21.28
C CYS A 32 22.75 10.68 -20.45
N ARG A 33 23.18 11.67 -19.66
CA ARG A 33 24.33 11.53 -18.76
C ARG A 33 23.90 11.66 -17.31
N ILE A 34 24.46 10.82 -16.45
CA ILE A 34 24.33 10.94 -15.00
C ILE A 34 25.14 12.15 -14.54
N THR A 35 24.53 13.04 -13.76
CA THR A 35 25.12 14.34 -13.38
C THR A 35 25.54 14.43 -11.91
N GLY A 36 25.33 13.36 -11.14
CA GLY A 36 25.63 13.35 -9.71
C GLY A 36 25.53 11.95 -9.09
N PRO A 37 25.68 11.84 -7.76
CA PRO A 37 25.57 10.56 -7.08
C PRO A 37 24.16 9.98 -7.24
N ILE A 38 24.09 8.68 -7.49
CA ILE A 38 22.82 7.95 -7.43
C ILE A 38 22.46 7.80 -5.95
N GLU A 39 21.22 8.06 -5.57
CA GLU A 39 20.72 7.86 -4.20
C GLU A 39 19.85 6.60 -4.12
N GLN A 40 19.77 5.97 -2.95
CA GLN A 40 18.90 4.82 -2.70
C GLN A 40 17.96 5.13 -1.51
N PRO A 41 16.89 5.91 -1.73
CA PRO A 41 15.97 6.30 -0.65
C PRO A 41 15.13 5.14 -0.12
N ARG A 42 15.22 3.94 -0.71
CA ARG A 42 14.37 2.81 -0.35
C ARG A 42 15.04 1.47 -0.47
N ILE A 43 14.98 0.72 0.62
CA ILE A 43 15.07 -0.72 0.68
C ILE A 43 13.90 -1.22 1.53
N GLN A 44 13.09 -2.14 1.02
CA GLN A 44 12.00 -2.84 1.71
C GLN A 44 12.10 -4.33 1.40
N PHE A 45 11.32 -5.20 2.02
CA PHE A 45 11.42 -6.64 1.71
C PHE A 45 10.87 -7.01 0.32
N TRP A 46 10.07 -6.13 -0.29
CA TRP A 46 9.46 -6.37 -1.61
C TRP A 46 10.07 -5.58 -2.77
N SER A 47 10.75 -4.46 -2.51
CA SER A 47 11.37 -3.63 -3.55
C SER A 47 12.45 -2.69 -3.01
N THR A 48 13.31 -2.22 -3.91
CA THR A 48 14.23 -1.09 -3.72
C THR A 48 14.00 -0.01 -4.79
N GLN A 49 14.33 1.24 -4.47
CA GLN A 49 14.26 2.36 -5.43
C GLN A 49 15.53 3.19 -5.37
N LEU A 50 16.02 3.59 -6.54
CA LEU A 50 17.11 4.53 -6.70
C LEU A 50 16.62 5.80 -7.40
N VAL A 51 17.28 6.91 -7.06
CA VAL A 51 17.13 8.21 -7.70
C VAL A 51 18.43 8.54 -8.43
N VAL A 52 18.32 8.77 -9.73
CA VAL A 52 19.46 9.01 -10.62
C VAL A 52 19.34 10.44 -11.16
N PRO A 53 20.19 11.39 -10.74
CA PRO A 53 20.24 12.71 -11.36
C PRO A 53 20.84 12.60 -12.77
N SER A 54 20.17 13.20 -13.76
CA SER A 54 20.67 13.24 -15.14
C SER A 54 20.57 14.65 -15.74
N ASP A 55 21.22 14.86 -16.88
CA ASP A 55 21.15 16.10 -17.66
C ASP A 55 19.80 16.33 -18.36
N ARG A 56 18.86 15.38 -18.26
CA ARG A 56 17.47 15.52 -18.70
C ARG A 56 16.46 15.44 -17.56
N GLY A 57 16.91 15.70 -16.34
CA GLY A 57 16.10 15.62 -15.13
C GLY A 57 16.32 14.33 -14.35
N ARG A 58 15.49 14.11 -13.33
CA ARG A 58 15.60 12.94 -12.45
C ARG A 58 15.05 11.69 -13.14
N VAL A 59 15.73 10.56 -12.92
CA VAL A 59 15.30 9.23 -13.35
C VAL A 59 15.15 8.35 -12.12
N TRP A 60 14.16 7.47 -12.14
CA TRP A 60 13.91 6.51 -11.08
C TRP A 60 14.21 5.11 -11.56
N LEU A 61 14.91 4.34 -10.75
CA LEU A 61 14.96 2.89 -10.87
C LEU A 61 14.11 2.29 -9.76
N LYS A 62 13.32 1.27 -10.09
CA LYS A 62 12.73 0.36 -9.13
C LYS A 62 13.16 -1.07 -9.45
N GLN A 63 13.51 -1.84 -8.43
CA GLN A 63 13.66 -3.29 -8.55
C GLN A 63 12.70 -3.96 -7.57
N ASN A 64 11.99 -4.97 -8.05
CA ASN A 64 11.16 -5.81 -7.23
C ASN A 64 11.85 -7.14 -6.89
N ASN A 65 11.45 -7.76 -5.79
CA ASN A 65 11.86 -9.13 -5.52
C ASN A 65 11.22 -10.10 -6.53
N ALA A 66 11.69 -11.35 -6.55
CA ALA A 66 11.19 -12.37 -7.48
C ALA A 66 9.66 -12.61 -7.39
N GLY A 67 9.03 -12.39 -6.22
CA GLY A 67 7.58 -12.51 -6.05
C GLY A 67 6.78 -11.34 -6.64
N GLN A 68 7.44 -10.25 -7.01
CA GLN A 68 6.83 -9.04 -7.58
C GLN A 68 7.49 -8.58 -8.89
N SER A 69 8.36 -9.40 -9.50
CA SER A 69 9.07 -9.06 -10.74
C SER A 69 8.13 -8.83 -11.92
N PHE A 70 6.93 -9.43 -11.90
CA PHE A 70 5.86 -9.23 -12.89
C PHE A 70 5.53 -7.74 -13.11
N GLU A 71 5.75 -6.87 -12.11
CA GLU A 71 5.39 -5.46 -12.22
C GLU A 71 6.12 -4.79 -13.38
N ALA A 72 7.40 -5.10 -13.60
CA ALA A 72 8.21 -4.48 -14.64
C ALA A 72 7.64 -4.81 -16.04
N ALA A 73 7.29 -6.08 -16.27
CA ALA A 73 6.62 -6.53 -17.48
C ALA A 73 5.22 -5.92 -17.64
N LEU A 74 4.45 -5.85 -16.56
CA LEU A 74 3.16 -5.17 -16.52
C LEU A 74 3.32 -3.68 -16.86
N VAL A 75 4.44 -3.03 -16.50
CA VAL A 75 4.66 -1.61 -16.84
C VAL A 75 4.84 -1.41 -18.31
N ALA A 76 5.76 -2.17 -18.90
CA ALA A 76 6.01 -2.13 -20.33
C ALA A 76 4.70 -2.36 -21.11
N ARG A 77 3.94 -3.41 -20.76
CA ARG A 77 2.72 -3.74 -21.50
C ARG A 77 1.64 -2.66 -21.40
N LEU A 78 1.46 -2.06 -20.22
CA LEU A 78 0.49 -0.97 -20.06
C LEU A 78 0.90 0.29 -20.83
N ALA A 79 2.20 0.59 -20.93
CA ALA A 79 2.70 1.72 -21.71
C ALA A 79 2.44 1.54 -23.22
N GLU A 80 2.52 0.31 -23.71
CA GLU A 80 2.18 -0.01 -25.11
C GLU A 80 0.67 0.10 -25.37
N LEU A 81 -0.17 -0.38 -24.45
CA LEU A 81 -1.62 -0.39 -24.60
C LEU A 81 -2.27 0.98 -24.36
N ALA A 82 -1.63 1.83 -23.57
CA ALA A 82 -2.14 3.13 -23.15
C ALA A 82 -1.02 4.19 -23.07
N PRO A 83 -0.37 4.53 -24.21
CA PRO A 83 0.70 5.51 -24.24
C PRO A 83 0.22 6.86 -23.74
N GLY A 84 1.10 7.56 -23.02
CA GLY A 84 0.79 8.82 -22.34
C GLY A 84 -0.19 8.72 -21.16
N ARG A 85 -0.83 7.56 -20.91
CA ARG A 85 -1.76 7.41 -19.76
C ARG A 85 -1.11 6.74 -18.56
N VAL A 86 -0.01 6.03 -18.74
CA VAL A 86 0.79 5.42 -17.66
C VAL A 86 2.24 5.87 -17.79
N VAL A 87 3.06 5.60 -16.77
CA VAL A 87 4.50 5.81 -16.89
C VAL A 87 5.07 5.00 -18.05
N GLU A 88 5.78 5.67 -18.94
CA GLU A 88 6.53 5.04 -20.02
C GLU A 88 7.95 4.72 -19.53
N PRO A 89 8.32 3.43 -19.45
CA PRO A 89 9.66 3.05 -19.04
C PRO A 89 10.71 3.53 -20.04
N ILE A 90 11.87 3.98 -19.52
CA ILE A 90 13.08 4.19 -20.32
C ILE A 90 13.68 2.84 -20.73
N ALA A 91 13.69 1.89 -19.79
CA ALA A 91 14.13 0.52 -19.99
C ALA A 91 13.53 -0.42 -18.94
N VAL A 92 13.44 -1.70 -19.30
CA VAL A 92 12.97 -2.77 -18.43
C VAL A 92 13.95 -3.94 -18.53
N ASP A 93 14.30 -4.54 -17.39
CA ASP A 93 14.94 -5.85 -17.32
C ASP A 93 13.93 -6.83 -16.72
N HIS A 94 13.39 -7.71 -17.57
CA HIS A 94 12.33 -8.63 -17.16
C HIS A 94 12.83 -9.73 -16.21
N GLU A 95 14.08 -10.18 -16.39
CA GLU A 95 14.66 -11.26 -15.59
C GLU A 95 14.96 -10.78 -14.17
N ARG A 96 15.56 -9.59 -14.06
CA ARG A 96 15.94 -8.99 -12.77
C ARG A 96 14.81 -8.17 -12.14
N GLY A 97 13.71 -7.95 -12.85
CA GLY A 97 12.58 -7.14 -12.39
C GLY A 97 12.92 -5.66 -12.22
N LEU A 98 13.84 -5.13 -13.06
CA LEU A 98 14.24 -3.73 -13.05
C LEU A 98 13.33 -2.90 -13.95
N LEU A 99 12.94 -1.74 -13.45
CA LEU A 99 12.18 -0.73 -14.16
C LEU A 99 12.90 0.62 -14.04
N LEU A 100 13.38 1.16 -15.16
CA LEU A 100 13.90 2.51 -15.23
C LEU A 100 12.85 3.43 -15.87
N SER A 101 12.53 4.54 -15.22
CA SER A 101 11.44 5.44 -15.64
C SER A 101 11.81 6.91 -15.45
N PRO A 102 11.24 7.84 -16.24
CA PRO A 102 11.39 9.28 -15.98
C PRO A 102 10.75 9.66 -14.65
N ASP A 103 11.11 10.81 -14.07
CA ASP A 103 10.37 11.41 -12.95
C ASP A 103 8.92 11.70 -13.37
N GLN A 104 7.97 11.35 -12.51
CA GLN A 104 6.54 11.54 -12.75
C GLN A 104 5.99 12.84 -12.11
N GLY A 105 6.87 13.66 -11.53
CA GLY A 105 6.48 14.84 -10.77
C GLY A 105 6.05 14.53 -9.33
N PRO A 106 5.48 15.52 -8.62
CA PRO A 106 5.00 15.33 -7.26
C PRO A 106 3.70 14.53 -7.22
N THR A 107 3.59 13.63 -6.26
CA THR A 107 2.35 12.90 -5.94
C THR A 107 1.35 13.83 -5.23
N LEU A 108 0.09 13.41 -5.08
CA LEU A 108 -0.90 14.15 -4.29
C LEU A 108 -0.47 14.31 -2.83
N ARG A 109 0.29 13.35 -2.28
CA ARG A 109 0.93 13.48 -0.96
C ARG A 109 1.86 14.69 -0.88
N GLY A 110 2.63 14.96 -1.94
CA GLY A 110 3.46 16.16 -2.05
C GLY A 110 2.65 17.47 -2.19
N ARG A 111 1.32 17.37 -2.21
CA ARG A 111 0.34 18.45 -2.33
C ARG A 111 -0.70 18.36 -1.21
N ASP A 112 -0.24 18.02 0.00
CA ASP A 112 -1.06 17.89 1.21
C ASP A 112 -2.26 16.92 1.08
N GLY A 113 -2.07 15.83 0.32
CA GLY A 113 -3.08 14.80 0.08
C GLY A 113 -3.98 15.06 -1.14
N GLY A 114 -3.83 16.21 -1.79
CA GLY A 114 -4.64 16.62 -2.94
C GLY A 114 -6.03 17.12 -2.57
N THR A 115 -6.66 17.86 -3.47
CA THR A 115 -8.04 18.34 -3.34
C THR A 115 -9.05 17.29 -3.80
N ALA A 116 -10.33 17.49 -3.49
CA ALA A 116 -11.41 16.66 -4.04
C ALA A 116 -11.42 16.68 -5.59
N ALA A 117 -11.05 17.81 -6.21
CA ALA A 117 -10.93 17.92 -7.66
C ALA A 117 -9.77 17.07 -8.21
N ASP A 118 -8.63 17.04 -7.52
CA ASP A 118 -7.50 16.18 -7.89
C ASP A 118 -7.90 14.70 -7.87
N TRP A 119 -8.56 14.26 -6.80
CA TRP A 119 -9.05 12.89 -6.67
C TRP A 119 -10.11 12.53 -7.70
N THR A 120 -11.02 13.46 -7.99
CA THR A 120 -12.02 13.28 -9.06
C THR A 120 -11.33 13.06 -10.40
N GLY A 121 -10.30 13.84 -10.72
CA GLY A 121 -9.50 13.68 -11.94
C GLY A 121 -8.78 12.34 -12.00
N VAL A 122 -8.13 11.93 -10.91
CA VAL A 122 -7.43 10.63 -10.81
C VAL A 122 -8.39 9.47 -11.02
N LEU A 123 -9.55 9.46 -10.35
CA LEU A 123 -10.54 8.39 -10.47
C LEU A 123 -11.19 8.35 -11.85
N ALA A 124 -11.49 9.52 -12.45
CA ALA A 124 -12.03 9.60 -13.80
C ALA A 124 -11.07 9.03 -14.84
N GLU A 125 -9.79 9.40 -14.76
CA GLU A 125 -8.77 8.89 -15.67
C GLU A 125 -8.46 7.40 -15.42
N PHE A 126 -8.45 6.95 -14.17
CA PHE A 126 -8.30 5.52 -13.88
C PHE A 126 -9.48 4.71 -14.43
N GLY A 127 -10.71 5.19 -14.28
CA GLY A 127 -11.89 4.56 -14.89
C GLY A 127 -11.85 4.56 -16.43
N ALA A 128 -11.34 5.63 -17.05
CA ALA A 128 -11.11 5.66 -18.49
C ALA A 128 -10.07 4.64 -18.94
N LEU A 129 -8.96 4.53 -18.19
CA LEU A 129 -7.92 3.54 -18.42
C LEU A 129 -8.48 2.12 -18.27
N GLN A 130 -9.28 1.84 -17.24
CA GLN A 130 -9.90 0.54 -17.04
C GLN A 130 -10.78 0.14 -18.24
N ARG A 131 -11.61 1.06 -18.75
CA ARG A 131 -12.44 0.80 -19.95
C ARG A 131 -11.59 0.52 -21.19
N GLN A 132 -10.50 1.26 -21.38
CA GLN A 132 -9.58 1.06 -22.49
C GLN A 132 -8.87 -0.31 -22.41
N LEU A 133 -8.52 -0.76 -21.20
CA LEU A 133 -7.75 -1.97 -20.98
C LEU A 133 -8.60 -3.25 -20.88
N SER A 134 -9.91 -3.15 -20.65
CA SER A 134 -10.80 -4.31 -20.53
C SER A 134 -10.70 -5.33 -21.68
N PRO A 135 -10.60 -4.91 -22.97
CA PRO A 135 -10.39 -5.86 -24.07
C PRO A 135 -9.09 -6.67 -23.98
N TYR A 136 -8.09 -6.18 -23.23
CA TYR A 136 -6.75 -6.75 -23.10
C TYR A 136 -6.54 -7.47 -21.75
N ALA A 137 -7.60 -7.73 -20.98
CA ALA A 137 -7.49 -8.30 -19.63
C ALA A 137 -6.68 -9.61 -19.58
N ALA A 138 -6.85 -10.50 -20.57
CA ALA A 138 -6.10 -11.76 -20.66
C ALA A 138 -4.60 -11.52 -20.93
N GLU A 139 -4.27 -10.57 -21.80
CA GLU A 139 -2.88 -10.21 -22.11
C GLU A 139 -2.18 -9.57 -20.91
N ILE A 140 -2.90 -8.74 -20.17
CA ILE A 140 -2.42 -8.13 -18.92
C ILE A 140 -2.17 -9.19 -17.86
N ALA A 141 -3.08 -10.17 -17.71
CA ALA A 141 -2.89 -11.28 -16.77
C ALA A 141 -1.66 -12.14 -17.13
N ALA A 142 -1.36 -12.28 -18.43
CA ALA A 142 -0.22 -13.05 -18.92
C ALA A 142 1.14 -12.44 -18.55
N THR A 143 1.21 -11.19 -18.03
CA THR A 143 2.49 -10.59 -17.57
C THR A 143 2.99 -11.16 -16.24
N GLY A 144 2.31 -12.16 -15.67
CA GLY A 144 2.80 -12.93 -14.52
C GLY A 144 2.08 -12.66 -13.19
N ARG A 145 0.99 -11.88 -13.18
CA ARG A 145 0.10 -11.80 -12.02
C ARG A 145 -1.25 -12.42 -12.34
N PRO A 146 -1.64 -13.52 -11.67
CA PRO A 146 -2.97 -14.07 -11.86
C PRO A 146 -4.01 -13.02 -11.48
N GLY A 147 -4.99 -12.82 -12.35
CA GLY A 147 -6.18 -12.04 -12.04
C GLY A 147 -6.96 -12.73 -10.92
N LEU A 148 -7.69 -11.93 -10.14
CA LEU A 148 -8.69 -12.44 -9.20
C LEU A 148 -10.04 -11.90 -9.66
N ARG A 149 -10.86 -12.75 -10.27
CA ARG A 149 -12.19 -12.36 -10.74
C ARG A 149 -13.16 -12.31 -9.56
N ALA A 150 -14.25 -11.57 -9.71
CA ALA A 150 -15.29 -11.48 -8.68
C ALA A 150 -15.77 -12.88 -8.26
N ARG A 151 -16.13 -13.73 -9.22
CA ARG A 151 -16.56 -15.13 -8.98
C ARG A 151 -15.54 -16.01 -8.23
N ASP A 152 -14.24 -15.73 -8.37
CA ASP A 152 -13.16 -16.53 -7.76
C ASP A 152 -12.79 -16.01 -6.37
N THR A 153 -13.21 -14.79 -6.02
CA THR A 153 -12.81 -14.07 -4.80
C THR A 153 -13.27 -14.77 -3.52
N PRO A 154 -14.52 -15.27 -3.38
CA PRO A 154 -14.95 -15.92 -2.14
C PRO A 154 -14.11 -17.15 -1.78
N ALA A 155 -13.86 -18.05 -2.75
CA ALA A 155 -13.05 -19.24 -2.54
C ALA A 155 -11.60 -18.89 -2.19
N TYR A 156 -11.04 -17.86 -2.84
CA TYR A 156 -9.71 -17.34 -2.49
C TYR A 156 -9.66 -16.84 -1.03
N VAL A 157 -10.64 -16.04 -0.61
CA VAL A 157 -10.69 -15.48 0.76
C VAL A 157 -10.89 -16.59 1.80
N GLU A 158 -11.80 -17.53 1.57
CA GLU A 158 -12.00 -18.69 2.44
C GLU A 158 -10.69 -19.47 2.64
N GLN A 159 -9.98 -19.79 1.54
CA GLN A 159 -8.68 -20.45 1.60
C GLN A 159 -7.64 -19.63 2.39
N ARG A 160 -7.63 -18.29 2.22
CA ARG A 160 -6.71 -17.42 2.97
C ARG A 160 -7.03 -17.43 4.47
N ILE A 161 -8.30 -17.37 4.86
CA ILE A 161 -8.72 -17.45 6.27
C ILE A 161 -8.20 -18.74 6.88
N ASP A 162 -8.44 -19.86 6.20
CA ASP A 162 -8.03 -21.20 6.63
C ASP A 162 -6.51 -21.33 6.81
N GLU A 163 -5.75 -20.84 5.83
CA GLU A 163 -4.29 -20.91 5.88
C GLU A 163 -3.72 -20.01 6.98
N LEU A 164 -4.23 -18.78 7.14
CA LEU A 164 -3.74 -17.85 8.15
C LEU A 164 -4.16 -18.27 9.56
N ALA A 165 -5.32 -18.89 9.75
CA ALA A 165 -5.76 -19.43 11.05
C ALA A 165 -4.94 -20.64 11.50
N ARG A 166 -4.35 -21.39 10.55
CA ARG A 166 -3.43 -22.51 10.84
C ARG A 166 -2.03 -22.05 11.26
N LEU A 167 -1.64 -20.82 10.93
CA LEU A 167 -0.41 -20.22 11.45
C LEU A 167 -0.65 -19.96 12.95
N GLY A 168 0.00 -20.74 13.81
CA GLY A 168 -0.21 -20.68 15.26
C GLY A 168 0.02 -19.27 15.84
N GLY A 169 -0.52 -18.99 17.03
CA GLY A 169 -0.60 -17.64 17.61
C GLY A 169 0.71 -16.88 17.89
N GLY A 170 1.88 -17.48 17.61
CA GLY A 170 3.17 -16.81 17.64
C GLY A 170 3.65 -16.29 16.27
N ASP A 171 2.97 -16.64 15.18
CA ASP A 171 3.29 -16.12 13.85
C ASP A 171 2.61 -14.75 13.65
N PRO A 172 3.35 -13.68 13.34
CA PRO A 172 2.78 -12.34 13.16
C PRO A 172 1.82 -12.23 11.97
N ARG A 173 1.79 -13.23 11.08
CA ARG A 173 0.84 -13.32 9.96
C ARG A 173 -0.42 -14.10 10.34
N GLY A 174 -0.39 -14.83 11.45
CA GLY A 174 -1.47 -15.70 11.87
C GLY A 174 -2.72 -14.92 12.22
N LEU A 175 -3.85 -15.52 11.90
CA LEU A 175 -5.16 -14.97 12.22
C LEU A 175 -5.62 -15.53 13.57
N SER A 176 -6.11 -14.68 14.47
CA SER A 176 -6.65 -15.17 15.75
C SER A 176 -7.90 -16.02 15.51
N ARG A 177 -8.25 -16.90 16.46
CA ARG A 177 -9.48 -17.70 16.36
C ARG A 177 -10.74 -16.83 16.26
N GLU A 178 -10.72 -15.69 16.96
CA GLU A 178 -11.82 -14.72 16.95
C GLU A 178 -11.94 -14.05 15.58
N ASP A 179 -10.82 -13.56 15.03
CA ASP A 179 -10.80 -12.96 13.69
C ASP A 179 -11.17 -13.98 12.61
N ALA A 180 -10.79 -15.26 12.77
CA ALA A 180 -11.11 -16.33 11.82
C ALA A 180 -12.62 -16.57 11.79
N ALA A 181 -13.23 -16.65 12.97
CA ALA A 181 -14.67 -16.81 13.09
C ALA A 181 -15.41 -15.59 12.51
N ALA A 182 -14.96 -14.37 12.83
CA ALA A 182 -15.55 -13.15 12.30
C ALA A 182 -15.44 -13.06 10.76
N ALA A 183 -14.28 -13.35 10.19
CA ALA A 183 -14.08 -13.36 8.75
C ALA A 183 -14.93 -14.43 8.05
N THR A 184 -15.03 -15.62 8.65
CA THR A 184 -15.88 -16.71 8.13
C THR A 184 -17.35 -16.33 8.16
N MET A 185 -17.82 -15.67 9.22
CA MET A 185 -19.20 -15.18 9.33
C MET A 185 -19.54 -14.10 8.28
N ALA A 186 -18.55 -13.37 7.78
CA ALA A 186 -18.72 -12.35 6.74
C ALA A 186 -18.67 -12.92 5.30
N LEU A 187 -18.27 -14.18 5.10
CA LEU A 187 -18.18 -14.79 3.77
C LEU A 187 -19.50 -14.73 2.96
N PRO A 188 -20.69 -14.94 3.55
CA PRO A 188 -21.95 -14.83 2.78
C PRO A 188 -22.15 -13.44 2.16
N GLU A 189 -21.86 -12.35 2.90
CA GLU A 189 -21.95 -10.99 2.37
C GLU A 189 -20.97 -10.75 1.22
N LEU A 190 -19.76 -11.30 1.33
CA LEU A 190 -18.78 -11.26 0.24
C LEU A 190 -19.25 -12.05 -0.99
N VAL A 191 -19.88 -13.22 -0.80
CA VAL A 191 -20.45 -14.03 -1.89
C VAL A 191 -21.53 -13.26 -2.62
N ASP A 192 -22.45 -12.62 -1.88
CA ASP A 192 -23.54 -11.83 -2.46
C ASP A 192 -22.98 -10.65 -3.27
N ALA A 193 -22.03 -9.89 -2.70
CA ALA A 193 -21.40 -8.77 -3.39
C ALA A 193 -20.60 -9.20 -4.64
N CYS A 194 -19.89 -10.32 -4.58
CA CYS A 194 -19.16 -10.86 -5.73
C CYS A 194 -20.11 -11.35 -6.83
N THR A 195 -21.25 -11.93 -6.46
CA THR A 195 -22.28 -12.38 -7.39
C THR A 195 -22.94 -11.20 -8.09
N GLU A 196 -23.28 -10.14 -7.34
CA GLU A 196 -23.80 -8.89 -7.91
C GLU A 196 -22.80 -8.26 -8.89
N LEU A 197 -21.52 -8.19 -8.51
CA LEU A 197 -20.48 -7.62 -9.37
C LEU A 197 -20.26 -8.45 -10.65
N ASP A 198 -20.21 -9.77 -10.54
CA ASP A 198 -20.06 -10.67 -11.71
C ASP A 198 -21.27 -10.56 -12.66
N ALA A 199 -22.48 -10.32 -12.12
CA ALA A 199 -23.71 -10.12 -12.89
C ALA A 199 -23.87 -8.70 -13.47
N SER A 200 -23.06 -7.73 -13.05
CA SER A 200 -23.22 -6.31 -13.45
C SER A 200 -22.94 -6.02 -14.93
N GLY A 201 -22.29 -6.95 -15.63
CA GLY A 201 -21.82 -6.75 -17.01
C GLY A 201 -20.61 -5.83 -17.14
N ILE A 202 -20.03 -5.36 -16.02
CA ILE A 202 -18.76 -4.65 -16.01
C ILE A 202 -17.64 -5.66 -16.34
N PRO A 203 -16.89 -5.47 -17.43
CA PRO A 203 -15.84 -6.41 -17.81
C PRO A 203 -14.67 -6.38 -16.81
N ASP A 204 -14.02 -7.53 -16.64
CA ASP A 204 -12.75 -7.61 -15.92
C ASP A 204 -11.74 -6.60 -16.48
N SER A 205 -11.01 -5.93 -15.60
CA SER A 205 -10.00 -4.95 -15.97
C SER A 205 -8.87 -4.88 -14.95
N LEU A 206 -7.86 -4.08 -15.27
CA LEU A 206 -6.76 -3.78 -14.35
C LEU A 206 -7.30 -3.13 -13.07
N GLN A 207 -6.90 -3.64 -11.91
CA GLN A 207 -7.16 -3.00 -10.62
C GLN A 207 -5.85 -2.57 -9.96
N HIS A 208 -5.81 -1.34 -9.46
CA HIS A 208 -4.62 -0.79 -8.83
C HIS A 208 -4.34 -1.42 -7.46
N ASN A 209 -5.38 -1.78 -6.70
CA ASN A 209 -5.27 -2.42 -5.36
C ASN A 209 -4.42 -1.66 -4.33
N ASP A 210 -4.05 -0.42 -4.62
CA ASP A 210 -3.15 0.42 -3.79
C ASP A 210 -3.19 1.88 -4.24
N LEU A 211 -4.35 2.35 -4.73
CA LEU A 211 -4.47 3.72 -5.19
C LEU A 211 -4.64 4.63 -3.97
N HIS A 212 -3.58 5.33 -3.59
CA HIS A 212 -3.56 6.28 -2.49
C HIS A 212 -2.76 7.54 -2.87
N ASP A 213 -2.78 8.57 -2.02
CA ASP A 213 -2.16 9.89 -2.28
C ASP A 213 -0.66 9.85 -2.66
N ASP A 214 0.07 8.82 -2.23
CA ASP A 214 1.48 8.62 -2.58
C ASP A 214 1.68 7.91 -3.92
N SER A 215 0.64 7.26 -4.45
CA SER A 215 0.64 6.60 -5.75
C SER A 215 -0.18 7.35 -6.79
N ALA A 216 -0.80 8.47 -6.40
CA ALA A 216 -1.63 9.31 -7.24
C ALA A 216 -0.89 10.59 -7.63
N PHE A 217 -1.04 10.99 -8.87
CA PHE A 217 -0.48 12.22 -9.43
C PHE A 217 -1.63 13.09 -9.92
N PRO A 218 -1.55 14.43 -9.79
CA PRO A 218 -2.61 15.31 -10.25
C PRO A 218 -2.80 15.16 -11.77
N SER A 219 -4.06 15.08 -12.22
CA SER A 219 -4.39 15.12 -13.65
C SER A 219 -4.01 16.51 -14.20
N VAL A 220 -3.22 16.55 -15.27
CA VAL A 220 -2.91 17.80 -15.97
C VAL A 220 -3.99 18.05 -17.03
N ALA A 221 -4.72 19.16 -16.91
CA ALA A 221 -5.68 19.57 -17.92
C ALA A 221 -4.94 19.79 -19.26
N GLY A 222 -5.26 18.98 -20.28
CA GLY A 222 -4.66 19.06 -21.62
C GLY A 222 -3.59 18.01 -21.94
N ALA A 223 -3.19 17.18 -20.98
CA ALA A 223 -2.41 15.96 -21.21
C ALA A 223 -2.76 14.97 -20.07
N ALA A 224 -3.66 14.03 -20.36
CA ALA A 224 -4.21 13.09 -19.40
C ALA A 224 -3.16 12.06 -18.98
N GLU A 225 -2.72 12.06 -17.72
CA GLU A 225 -1.68 11.15 -17.21
C GLU A 225 -2.09 10.49 -15.88
N VAL A 226 -2.41 9.20 -15.92
CA VAL A 226 -2.48 8.33 -14.73
C VAL A 226 -1.11 7.68 -14.54
N ARG A 227 -0.14 8.45 -14.04
CA ARG A 227 1.21 7.90 -13.80
C ARG A 227 1.22 6.99 -12.57
N ARG A 228 0.90 5.71 -12.78
CA ARG A 228 1.30 4.48 -12.07
C ARG A 228 1.65 4.44 -10.56
N PHE A 229 1.16 3.37 -9.92
CA PHE A 229 1.68 2.55 -8.81
C PHE A 229 2.97 2.98 -8.09
N ARG A 230 2.78 3.49 -6.88
CA ARG A 230 3.80 3.61 -5.85
C ARG A 230 3.33 2.93 -4.56
N ARG A 231 3.65 1.64 -4.37
CA ARG A 231 3.49 0.99 -3.05
C ARG A 231 4.53 1.54 -2.06
N ARG A 232 4.12 2.25 -1.00
CA ARG A 232 4.82 2.27 0.30
C ARG A 232 3.80 2.32 1.45
N ARG A 233 3.88 1.27 2.27
CA ARG A 233 3.46 1.17 3.68
C ARG A 233 2.01 0.72 3.93
N VAL A 234 1.90 -0.57 4.26
CA VAL A 234 1.01 -1.01 5.35
C VAL A 234 1.86 -0.97 6.61
N GLU A 235 1.63 -0.01 7.49
CA GLU A 235 1.93 -0.27 8.90
C GLU A 235 0.85 -1.22 9.42
N PRO A 236 1.17 -2.20 10.27
CA PRO A 236 0.15 -2.87 11.05
C PRO A 236 -0.63 -1.79 11.82
N PRO A 237 -1.96 -1.82 11.88
CA PRO A 237 -2.73 -0.90 12.71
C PRO A 237 -2.47 -1.22 14.19
N VAL A 238 -1.32 -0.81 14.72
CA VAL A 238 -1.11 -0.76 16.16
C VAL A 238 -1.76 0.52 16.66
N ARG A 239 -3.06 0.39 16.96
CA ARG A 239 -3.87 1.25 17.83
C ARG A 239 -3.32 2.68 18.05
N ARG A 240 -3.70 3.62 17.19
CA ARG A 240 -3.80 5.05 17.55
C ARG A 240 -5.09 5.65 17.00
N ALA A 241 -6.23 5.18 17.53
CA ALA A 241 -7.49 5.90 17.43
C ALA A 241 -8.47 5.59 18.59
N ALA A 242 -8.31 4.50 19.34
CA ALA A 242 -9.27 4.14 20.39
C ALA A 242 -8.95 4.66 21.81
N HIS A 243 -7.86 5.40 22.03
CA HIS A 243 -7.51 5.93 23.37
C HIS A 243 -7.88 7.40 23.57
N ARG A 244 -8.33 8.14 22.53
CA ARG A 244 -8.79 9.52 22.72
C ARG A 244 -10.25 9.61 23.17
N GLU A 245 -11.11 8.67 22.74
CA GLU A 245 -12.54 8.72 23.12
C GLU A 245 -12.86 8.09 24.49
N ARG A 246 -11.97 7.27 25.06
CA ARG A 246 -12.18 6.69 26.41
C ARG A 246 -11.68 7.54 27.57
N VAL A 247 -10.84 8.55 27.32
CA VAL A 247 -10.37 9.47 28.37
C VAL A 247 -11.35 10.64 28.53
N ASP A 248 -11.93 11.13 27.43
CA ASP A 248 -12.88 12.26 27.49
C ASP A 248 -14.29 11.83 27.95
N GLY A 249 -14.66 10.56 27.77
CA GLY A 249 -15.94 10.00 28.27
C GLY A 249 -15.93 9.54 29.74
N ALA A 250 -14.75 9.41 30.36
CA ALA A 250 -14.60 9.02 31.76
C ALA A 250 -14.49 10.25 32.70
N SER A 251 -13.87 11.35 32.25
CA SER A 251 -13.88 12.62 33.01
C SER A 251 -15.24 13.30 33.04
N ALA A 252 -16.06 13.17 31.99
CA ALA A 252 -17.39 13.80 31.94
C ALA A 252 -18.48 13.11 32.80
N ARG A 253 -18.20 11.94 33.39
CA ARG A 253 -19.16 11.21 34.25
C ARG A 253 -18.83 11.23 35.74
N HIS A 254 -17.75 11.91 36.14
CA HIS A 254 -17.38 12.05 37.56
C HIS A 254 -17.76 13.40 38.18
N ASP A 255 -18.13 14.41 37.37
CA ASP A 255 -18.50 15.76 37.85
C ASP A 255 -20.03 16.00 37.94
N ALA A 256 -20.84 14.95 37.84
CA ALA A 256 -22.30 15.05 37.96
C ALA A 256 -22.88 14.02 38.95
N ALA A 257 -22.36 13.99 40.17
CA ALA A 257 -23.01 13.30 41.28
C ALA A 257 -22.65 13.90 42.64
N GLY A 258 -23.55 14.75 43.17
CA GLY A 258 -23.86 14.81 44.60
C GLY A 258 -22.93 15.61 45.51
N SER A 259 -23.23 16.90 45.69
CA SER A 259 -22.89 17.63 46.92
C SER A 259 -23.87 17.24 48.05
N PRO A 260 -23.43 16.81 49.24
CA PRO A 260 -24.28 16.77 50.42
C PRO A 260 -24.01 17.97 51.33
N GLY A 261 -25.09 18.62 51.76
CA GLY A 261 -25.08 19.69 52.76
C GLY A 261 -24.80 19.19 54.19
N PRO A 262 -24.63 20.10 55.17
CA PRO A 262 -24.07 19.77 56.47
C PRO A 262 -25.12 19.24 57.46
N LEU A 263 -24.71 18.29 58.31
CA LEU A 263 -25.42 17.87 59.51
C LEU A 263 -24.56 18.17 60.76
N SER A 264 -25.24 18.56 61.83
CA SER A 264 -24.71 18.82 63.18
C SER A 264 -25.67 18.12 64.19
N PRO A 265 -25.37 18.03 65.51
CA PRO A 265 -24.53 17.00 66.12
C PRO A 265 -25.25 16.21 67.25
N ALA A 266 -24.66 15.11 67.74
CA ALA A 266 -24.96 14.54 69.06
C ALA A 266 -23.75 13.78 69.65
N THR A 267 -23.62 13.86 70.98
CA THR A 267 -22.43 13.75 71.85
C THR A 267 -22.25 12.33 72.49
N PRO A 268 -21.27 12.04 73.40
CA PRO A 268 -20.41 10.82 73.49
C PRO A 268 -20.78 9.96 74.76
N PRO A 269 -19.94 9.20 75.53
CA PRO A 269 -18.49 8.80 75.54
C PRO A 269 -18.32 7.24 75.81
N PRO A 270 -17.24 6.61 76.39
CA PRO A 270 -15.96 7.08 76.97
C PRO A 270 -14.67 6.31 76.51
N PRO A 271 -13.46 6.62 77.06
CA PRO A 271 -12.17 6.40 76.39
C PRO A 271 -11.21 5.38 77.05
N SER A 272 -10.05 5.25 76.39
CA SER A 272 -8.68 5.00 76.90
C SER A 272 -8.17 3.55 76.99
N ALA A 273 -7.09 3.27 76.23
CA ALA A 273 -5.81 2.76 76.74
C ALA A 273 -4.80 2.59 75.57
N SER A 274 -3.81 3.48 75.48
CA SER A 274 -2.42 3.14 75.12
C SER A 274 -1.72 2.62 76.39
N PRO A 275 -0.49 2.05 76.41
CA PRO A 275 0.65 2.23 75.50
C PRO A 275 1.40 0.88 75.22
N ASN A 276 2.59 0.75 74.62
CA ASN A 276 3.88 1.44 74.76
C ASN A 276 4.91 0.83 73.78
N CYS A 277 5.91 1.65 73.43
CA CYS A 277 7.27 1.36 72.95
C CYS A 277 7.49 0.74 71.56
#